data_AF-A0A4Q3BQQ3-F1
#
_entry.id   AF-A0A4Q3BQQ3-F1
#
_cell.length_a   1.000
_cell.length_b   1.000
_cell.length_c   1.000
_cell.angle_alpha   90.00
_cell.angle_beta   90.00
_cell.angle_gamma   90.00
#
_symmetry.space_group_name_H-M   'P 1'
#
loop_
_entity.id
_entity.type
_entity.pdbx_description
1 polymer ?
#
loop_
_entity_poly.entity_id
_entity_poly.type
_entity_poly.pdbx_seq_one_letter_code
_entity_poly.pdbx_strand_id
1 'polypeptide(L)' 'MSLSEDFMSTEDLHPIDIVETLAQHNDWEFDRVTDDQIAMAVEGQWRT' A
#
# COMPACT_ATOMS: atom_id res chain seq x y z
N MET A 1 -8.56 -24.05 6.44
CA MET A 1 -7.96 -23.14 5.45
C MET A 1 -6.93 -22.32 6.19
N SER A 2 -5.69 -22.42 5.74
CA SER A 2 -4.57 -21.72 6.38
C SER A 2 -4.66 -20.24 6.00
N LEU A 3 -4.37 -19.34 6.93
CA LEU A 3 -4.24 -17.89 6.66
C LEU A 3 -3.28 -17.58 5.50
N SER A 4 -2.38 -18.53 5.18
CA SER A 4 -1.49 -18.47 4.03
C SER A 4 -2.21 -18.52 2.67
N GLU A 5 -3.35 -19.21 2.57
CA GLU A 5 -4.10 -19.36 1.30
C GLU A 5 -4.86 -18.08 0.92
N ASP A 6 -5.37 -17.32 1.90
CA ASP A 6 -5.97 -15.99 1.66
C ASP A 6 -4.93 -14.99 1.13
N PHE A 7 -3.67 -15.09 1.61
CA PHE A 7 -2.57 -14.26 1.12
C PHE A 7 -2.19 -14.55 -0.34
N MET A 8 -2.48 -15.76 -0.83
CA MET A 8 -2.27 -16.12 -2.25
C MET A 8 -3.40 -15.61 -3.14
N SER A 9 -4.59 -15.35 -2.61
CA SER A 9 -5.68 -14.71 -3.38
C SER A 9 -5.47 -13.20 -3.54
N THR A 10 -4.62 -12.60 -2.72
CA THR A 10 -4.06 -11.25 -2.92
C THR A 10 -2.92 -11.20 -3.94
N GLU A 11 -2.48 -12.31 -4.53
CA GLU A 11 -1.39 -12.31 -5.54
C GLU A 11 -1.74 -11.56 -6.84
N ASP A 12 -3.03 -11.39 -7.14
CA ASP A 12 -3.47 -10.58 -8.28
C ASP A 12 -3.43 -9.07 -7.98
N LEU A 13 -3.34 -8.67 -6.70
CA LEU A 13 -3.33 -7.26 -6.32
C LEU A 13 -1.88 -6.78 -6.26
N HIS A 14 -1.54 -5.84 -7.15
CA HIS A 14 -0.20 -5.31 -7.20
C HIS A 14 0.14 -4.60 -5.87
N PRO A 15 1.27 -4.90 -5.21
CA PRO A 15 1.61 -4.31 -3.90
C PRO A 15 1.59 -2.77 -3.88
N ILE A 16 1.87 -2.14 -5.03
CA ILE A 16 1.81 -0.68 -5.16
C ILE A 16 0.38 -0.15 -5.14
N ASP A 17 -0.57 -0.88 -5.71
CA ASP A 17 -1.98 -0.45 -5.70
C ASP A 17 -2.53 -0.41 -4.27
N ILE A 18 -2.02 -1.27 -3.39
CA ILE A 18 -2.31 -1.25 -1.94
C ILE A 18 -1.79 0.07 -1.33
N VAL A 19 -0.55 0.45 -1.65
CA VAL A 19 0.05 1.69 -1.14
C VAL A 19 -0.68 2.92 -1.69
N GLU A 20 -1.04 2.94 -2.97
CA GLU A 20 -1.83 4.01 -3.57
C GLU A 20 -3.20 4.15 -2.90
N THR A 21 -3.89 3.03 -2.67
CA THR A 21 -5.19 3.02 -1.99
C THR A 21 -5.06 3.55 -0.55
N LEU A 22 -4.00 3.15 0.15
CA LEU A 22 -3.71 3.64 1.51
C LEU A 22 -3.44 5.15 1.50
N ALA A 23 -2.64 5.63 0.56
CA ALA A 23 -2.31 7.04 0.44
C ALA A 23 -3.55 7.89 0.12
N GLN A 24 -4.36 7.47 -0.85
CA GLN A 24 -5.62 8.14 -1.20
C GLN A 24 -6.61 8.17 -0.02
N HIS A 25 -6.72 7.07 0.73
CA HIS A 25 -7.61 7.01 1.89
C HIS A 25 -7.16 7.95 3.02
N ASN A 26 -5.87 8.17 3.18
CA ASN A 26 -5.31 9.09 4.18
C ASN A 26 -5.07 10.51 3.64
N ASP A 27 -5.46 10.79 2.40
CA ASP A 27 -5.19 12.05 1.68
C ASP A 27 -3.69 12.44 1.70
N TRP A 28 -2.82 11.45 1.62
CA TRP A 28 -1.37 11.62 1.56
C TRP A 28 -0.90 11.89 0.14
N GLU A 29 0.14 12.70 0.01
CA GLU A 29 0.82 12.91 -1.27
C GLU A 29 1.65 11.67 -1.63
N PHE A 30 1.44 11.15 -2.84
CA PHE A 30 2.20 10.04 -3.38
C PHE A 30 2.46 10.22 -4.88
N ASP A 31 3.54 9.62 -5.36
CA ASP A 31 3.94 9.62 -6.76
C ASP A 31 4.41 8.21 -7.17
N ARG A 32 3.75 7.65 -8.19
CA ARG A 32 4.13 6.35 -8.77
C ARG A 32 5.24 6.58 -9.78
N VAL A 33 6.46 6.20 -9.39
CA VAL A 33 7.67 6.42 -10.19
C VAL A 33 7.82 5.38 -11.29
N THR A 34 7.50 4.12 -10.99
CA THR A 34 7.52 2.99 -11.94
C THR A 34 6.40 1.99 -11.62
N ASP A 35 6.27 0.95 -12.44
CA ASP A 35 5.31 -0.11 -12.18
C ASP A 35 5.59 -0.86 -10.86
N ASP A 36 6.84 -0.83 -10.36
CA ASP A 36 7.35 -1.51 -9.17
C ASP A 36 7.96 -0.56 -8.11
N GLN A 37 7.76 0.76 -8.24
CA GLN A 37 8.21 1.76 -7.27
C GLN A 37 7.21 2.90 -7.05
N ILE A 38 7.04 3.30 -5.78
CA ILE A 38 6.21 4.44 -5.36
C ILE A 38 6.92 5.26 -4.28
N ALA A 39 6.80 6.58 -4.36
CA ALA A 39 7.21 7.52 -3.32
C ALA A 39 5.96 8.07 -2.62
N MET A 40 6.02 8.24 -1.29
CA MET A 40 4.87 8.69 -0.50
C MET A 40 5.32 9.53 0.70
N ALA A 41 4.61 10.62 0.97
CA ALA A 41 4.78 11.45 2.17
C ALA A 41 3.73 11.05 3.22
N VAL A 42 4.18 10.57 4.37
CA VAL A 42 3.31 10.06 5.44
C VAL A 42 3.34 10.99 6.64
N GLU A 43 2.16 11.39 7.13
CA GLU A 43 2.05 12.07 8.41
C GLU A 43 2.21 11.05 9.56
N GLY A 44 3.40 11.02 10.16
CA GLY A 44 3.68 10.17 11.30
C GLY A 44 3.09 10.74 12.59
N GLN A 45 2.20 9.99 13.24
CA GLN A 45 1.80 10.26 14.62
C GLN A 45 2.54 9.30 15.55
N TRP A 46 3.45 9.84 16.37
CA TRP A 46 4.05 9.05 17.44
C TRP A 46 2.99 8.82 18.52
N ARG A 47 2.61 7.56 18.76
CA ARG A 47 1.91 7.21 19.99
C ARG A 47 2.89 7.35 21.15
N THR A 48 2.64 8.31 22.05
CA THR A 48 3.24 8.37 23.38
C THR A 48 2.59 7.37 24.32
#